data_AF-A0A0B4ERD8-F1
#
_entry.id   AF-A0A0B4ERD8-F1
#
_cell.length_a   1.000
_cell.length_b   1.000
_cell.length_c   1.000
_cell.angle_alpha   90.00
_cell.angle_beta   90.00
_cell.angle_gamma   90.00
#
_symmetry.space_group_name_H-M   'P 1'
#
loop_
_entity.id
_entity.type
_entity.pdbx_description
1 polymer ?
#
loop_
_entity_poly.entity_id
_entity_poly.type
_entity_poly.pdbx_seq_one_letter_code
_entity_poly.pdbx_strand_id
1 'polypeptide(L)'
;AALESNGLLLRRYGGAITMPQELVGDPAQPISAYKRAIARAAVMRLREHARIIIDSGSTTAAMIPELGHQPGLVVMTNSLHVASALSELEHEPVLLMTGGT
;
A
#
# COMPACT_ATOMS: atom_id res chain seq x y z
N ALA A 1 16.57 25.26 15.22
CA ALA A 1 15.96 24.30 16.18
C ALA A 1 14.44 24.18 16.01
N ALA A 2 13.68 25.26 15.77
CA ALA A 2 12.21 25.19 15.67
C ALA A 2 11.65 24.38 14.49
N LEU A 3 12.33 24.35 13.33
CA LEU A 3 11.83 23.66 12.13
C LEU A 3 12.03 22.13 12.16
N GLU A 4 13.05 21.65 12.87
CA GLU A 4 13.34 20.23 13.06
C GLU A 4 12.39 19.61 14.10
N SER A 5 12.08 20.35 15.18
CA SER A 5 11.10 19.92 16.19
C SER A 5 9.66 19.87 15.67
N ASN A 6 9.34 20.61 14.60
CA ASN A 6 8.03 20.58 13.93
C ASN A 6 7.94 19.49 12.85
N GLY A 7 8.95 18.64 12.69
CA GLY A 7 8.94 17.55 11.71
C GLY A 7 8.92 18.02 10.25
N LEU A 8 9.32 19.26 9.98
CA LEU A 8 9.30 19.86 8.64
C LEU A 8 10.63 19.71 7.89
N LEU A 9 11.68 19.25 8.57
CA LEU A 9 13.02 19.06 8.00
C LEU A 9 13.68 17.81 8.59
N LEU A 10 14.49 17.12 7.76
CA LEU A 10 15.41 16.07 8.19
C LEU A 10 16.85 16.50 7.91
N ARG A 11 17.76 16.19 8.84
CA ARG A 11 19.19 16.47 8.70
C ARG A 11 19.91 15.28 8.04
N ARG A 12 20.53 15.50 6.88
CA ARG A 12 21.36 14.47 6.19
C ARG A 12 22.62 15.12 5.61
N TYR A 13 23.79 14.52 5.84
CA TYR A 13 25.10 14.94 5.32
C TYR A 13 25.42 16.45 5.45
N GLY A 14 25.13 17.06 6.60
CA GLY A 14 25.54 18.45 6.90
C GLY A 14 24.60 19.55 6.37
N GLY A 15 23.48 19.21 5.73
CA GLY A 15 22.45 20.16 5.31
C GLY A 15 21.05 19.83 5.84
N ALA A 16 20.11 20.74 5.65
CA ALA A 16 18.69 20.53 5.91
C ALA A 16 17.96 20.32 4.57
N ILE A 17 17.23 19.21 4.44
CA ILE A 17 16.35 18.94 3.29
C ILE A 17 14.89 19.11 3.72
N THR A 18 14.08 19.70 2.83
CA THR A 18 12.62 19.72 2.97
C THR A 18 12.11 18.29 3.09
N MET A 19 11.17 18.05 4.01
CA MET A 19 10.54 16.73 4.13
C MET A 19 10.03 16.28 2.77
N PRO A 20 10.43 15.09 2.28
CA PRO A 20 9.85 14.51 1.09
C PRO A 20 8.34 14.44 1.30
N GLN A 21 7.57 15.04 0.39
CA GLN A 21 6.11 15.03 0.46
C GLN A 21 5.56 13.59 0.47
N GLU A 22 6.35 12.64 0.00
CA GLU A 22 6.14 11.18 0.07
C GLU A 22 6.04 10.63 1.50
N LEU A 23 6.65 11.28 2.51
CA LEU A 23 6.53 10.89 3.93
C LEU A 23 5.28 11.49 4.59
N VAL A 24 4.75 12.58 4.03
CA VAL A 24 3.50 13.21 4.50
C VAL A 24 2.39 12.62 3.65
N GLY A 25 1.95 11.42 4.01
CA GLY A 25 0.84 10.75 3.32
C GLY A 25 -0.34 11.72 3.22
N ASP A 26 -0.78 12.01 1.99
CA ASP A 26 -2.00 12.76 1.76
C ASP A 26 -3.13 12.09 2.55
N PRO A 27 -4.01 12.84 3.24
CA PRO A 27 -5.13 12.25 3.95
C PRO A 27 -5.92 11.39 2.97
N ALA A 28 -5.95 10.08 3.23
CA ALA A 28 -6.51 9.11 2.31
C ALA A 28 -7.95 9.51 1.99
N GLN A 29 -8.19 9.93 0.74
CA GLN A 29 -9.56 10.24 0.32
C GLN A 29 -10.41 8.98 0.49
N PRO A 30 -11.64 9.12 1.03
CA PRO A 30 -12.50 7.97 1.26
C PRO A 30 -12.72 7.22 -0.06
N ILE A 31 -12.47 5.92 -0.04
CA ILE A 31 -12.62 5.05 -1.21
C ILE A 31 -14.09 5.06 -1.64
N SER A 32 -14.34 5.40 -2.91
CA SER A 32 -15.69 5.49 -3.46
C SER A 32 -16.39 4.12 -3.45
N ALA A 33 -17.72 4.13 -3.37
CA ALA A 33 -18.53 2.90 -3.41
C ALA A 33 -18.27 2.09 -4.69
N TYR A 34 -18.06 2.76 -5.82
CA TYR A 34 -17.73 2.12 -7.10
C TYR A 34 -16.39 1.37 -7.06
N LYS A 35 -15.35 1.97 -6.48
CA LYS A 35 -14.03 1.32 -6.33
C LYS A 35 -14.13 0.08 -5.45
N ARG A 36 -14.89 0.14 -4.35
CA ARG A 36 -15.16 -1.03 -3.50
C ARG A 36 -15.93 -2.13 -4.25
N ALA A 37 -16.90 -1.77 -5.07
CA ALA A 37 -17.65 -2.74 -5.86
C ALA A 37 -16.77 -3.45 -6.91
N ILE A 38 -15.91 -2.70 -7.61
CA ILE A 38 -14.93 -3.25 -8.55
C ILE A 38 -13.95 -4.17 -7.82
N ALA A 39 -13.43 -3.73 -6.67
CA ALA A 39 -12.49 -4.50 -5.86
C ALA A 39 -13.07 -5.85 -5.44
N ARG A 40 -14.29 -5.88 -4.87
CA ARG A 40 -14.96 -7.14 -4.52
C ARG A 40 -15.18 -8.05 -5.73
N ALA A 41 -15.62 -7.49 -6.85
CA ALA A 41 -15.80 -8.25 -8.09
C ALA A 41 -14.48 -8.85 -8.61
N ALA A 42 -13.36 -8.14 -8.46
CA ALA A 42 -12.04 -8.63 -8.82
C ALA A 42 -11.58 -9.76 -7.89
N VAL A 43 -11.75 -9.60 -6.57
CA VAL A 43 -11.34 -10.63 -5.58
C VAL A 43 -12.13 -11.93 -5.74
N MET A 44 -13.44 -11.85 -6.05
CA MET A 44 -14.25 -13.04 -6.35
C MET A 44 -13.79 -13.84 -7.59
N ARG A 45 -12.93 -13.26 -8.44
CA ARG A 45 -12.38 -13.93 -9.62
C ARG A 45 -11.04 -14.62 -9.34
N LEU A 46 -10.46 -14.43 -8.16
CA LEU A 46 -9.23 -15.09 -7.77
C LEU A 46 -9.50 -16.57 -7.52
N ARG A 47 -8.56 -17.39 -7.99
CA ARG A 47 -8.53 -18.81 -7.69
C ARG A 47 -7.70 -19.03 -6.43
N GLU A 48 -7.92 -20.14 -5.75
CA GLU A 48 -7.01 -20.60 -4.71
C GLU A 48 -5.58 -20.68 -5.27
N HIS A 49 -4.58 -20.35 -4.44
CA HIS A 49 -3.17 -20.35 -4.81
C HIS A 49 -2.81 -19.40 -5.98
N ALA A 50 -3.64 -18.39 -6.23
CA ALA A 50 -3.37 -17.39 -7.25
C ALA A 50 -2.09 -16.60 -6.96
N ARG A 51 -1.45 -16.13 -8.03
CA ARG A 51 -0.27 -15.26 -7.98
C ARG A 51 -0.62 -14.01 -8.77
N ILE A 52 -0.69 -12.87 -8.11
CA ILE A 52 -1.18 -11.63 -8.70
C ILE A 52 -0.20 -10.49 -8.51
N ILE A 53 -0.22 -9.54 -9.44
CA ILE A 53 0.49 -8.27 -9.31
C ILE A 53 -0.53 -7.21 -8.94
N ILE A 54 -0.25 -6.44 -7.89
CA ILE A 54 -1.05 -5.31 -7.43
C ILE A 54 -0.21 -4.05 -7.55
N ASP A 55 -0.62 -3.13 -8.41
CA ASP A 55 0.02 -1.82 -8.57
C ASP A 55 -0.47 -0.82 -7.52
N SER A 56 0.19 0.33 -7.48
CA SER A 56 -0.21 1.53 -6.75
C SER A 56 -1.52 2.12 -7.30
N GLY A 57 -2.58 2.12 -6.50
CA GLY A 57 -3.84 2.71 -6.90
C GLY A 57 -4.91 2.63 -5.81
N SER A 58 -5.79 3.63 -5.74
CA SER A 58 -6.89 3.62 -4.76
C SER A 58 -7.96 2.56 -5.06
N THR A 59 -8.06 2.08 -6.30
CA THR A 59 -8.94 0.97 -6.66
C THR A 59 -8.35 -0.38 -6.25
N THR A 60 -7.03 -0.57 -6.45
CA THR A 60 -6.33 -1.80 -6.05
C THR A 60 -6.18 -1.89 -4.54
N ALA A 61 -5.91 -0.76 -3.87
CA ALA A 61 -5.92 -0.68 -2.40
C ALA A 61 -7.27 -1.08 -1.79
N ALA A 62 -8.38 -0.81 -2.49
CA ALA A 62 -9.72 -1.22 -2.05
C ALA A 62 -9.93 -2.74 -2.05
N MET A 63 -9.07 -3.52 -2.71
CA MET A 63 -9.10 -4.98 -2.69
C MET A 63 -8.48 -5.55 -1.42
N ILE A 64 -7.52 -4.85 -0.81
CA ILE A 64 -6.64 -5.38 0.23
C ILE A 64 -7.41 -6.02 1.40
N PRO A 65 -8.44 -5.37 1.99
CA PRO A 65 -9.19 -5.97 3.11
C PRO A 65 -9.86 -7.31 2.77
N GLU A 66 -10.16 -7.55 1.49
CA GLU A 66 -10.86 -8.75 1.03
C GLU A 66 -9.88 -9.90 0.72
N LEU A 67 -8.58 -9.62 0.60
CA LEU A 67 -7.56 -10.60 0.18
C LEU A 67 -7.17 -11.59 1.29
N GLY A 68 -7.36 -11.24 2.56
CA GLY A 68 -6.99 -12.12 3.68
C GLY A 68 -7.78 -13.44 3.72
N HIS A 69 -8.86 -13.54 2.96
CA HIS A 69 -9.67 -14.75 2.85
C HIS A 69 -9.24 -15.69 1.71
N GLN A 70 -8.17 -15.37 0.96
CA GLN A 70 -7.75 -16.12 -0.22
C GLN A 70 -6.60 -17.09 0.10
N PRO A 71 -6.86 -18.41 0.16
CA PRO A 71 -5.84 -19.39 0.56
C PRO A 71 -4.68 -19.46 -0.43
N GLY A 72 -3.46 -19.46 0.09
CA GLY A 72 -2.24 -19.62 -0.69
C GLY A 72 -1.94 -18.48 -1.66
N LEU A 73 -2.58 -17.31 -1.49
CA LEU A 73 -2.40 -16.15 -2.35
C LEU A 73 -0.96 -15.62 -2.24
N VAL A 74 -0.36 -15.34 -3.40
CA VAL A 74 0.91 -14.62 -3.52
C VAL A 74 0.65 -13.28 -4.20
N VAL A 75 1.05 -12.19 -3.55
CA VAL A 75 0.90 -10.83 -4.07
C VAL A 75 2.27 -10.25 -4.38
N MET A 76 2.43 -9.73 -5.59
CA MET A 76 3.59 -8.94 -5.98
C MET A 76 3.22 -7.47 -6.08
N THR A 77 4.02 -6.57 -5.49
CA THR A 77 3.80 -5.12 -5.62
C THR A 77 5.11 -4.35 -5.54
N ASN A 78 5.17 -3.19 -6.20
CA ASN A 78 6.22 -2.18 -6.02
C ASN A 78 5.76 -1.03 -5.10
N SER A 79 4.53 -1.08 -4.58
CA SER A 79 3.95 -0.01 -3.79
C SER A 79 4.12 -0.29 -2.30
N LEU A 80 4.87 0.57 -1.60
CA LEU A 80 5.03 0.46 -0.15
C LEU A 80 3.69 0.60 0.57
N HIS A 81 2.79 1.47 0.09
CA HIS A 81 1.45 1.62 0.66
C HIS A 81 0.63 0.31 0.59
N VAL A 82 0.67 -0.38 -0.54
CA VAL A 82 0.00 -1.69 -0.68
C VAL A 82 0.66 -2.74 0.21
N ALA A 83 1.99 -2.75 0.26
CA ALA A 83 2.76 -3.67 1.11
C ALA A 83 2.42 -3.52 2.60
N SER A 84 2.41 -2.28 3.10
CA SER A 84 2.07 -1.97 4.49
C SER A 84 0.63 -2.40 4.81
N ALA A 85 -0.33 -2.06 3.95
CA ALA A 85 -1.72 -2.43 4.15
C ALA A 85 -1.97 -3.94 4.10
N LEU A 86 -1.20 -4.70 3.30
CA LEU A 86 -1.28 -6.16 3.27
C LEU A 86 -0.75 -6.79 4.56
N SER A 87 0.30 -6.21 5.15
CA SER A 87 0.90 -6.73 6.38
C SER A 87 0.08 -6.45 7.64
N GLU A 88 -0.87 -5.52 7.55
CA GLU A 88 -1.84 -5.24 8.61
C GLU A 88 -3.02 -6.23 8.63
N LEU A 89 -3.13 -7.14 7.65
CA LEU A 89 -4.18 -8.15 7.62
C LEU A 89 -3.91 -9.25 8.66
N GLU A 90 -4.95 -9.71 9.36
CA GLU A 90 -4.83 -10.86 10.28
C GLU A 90 -4.30 -12.12 9.57
N HIS A 91 -4.69 -12.30 8.30
CA HIS A 91 -4.26 -13.37 7.43
C HIS A 91 -3.55 -12.75 6.22
N GLU A 92 -2.30 -12.33 6.39
CA GLU A 92 -1.53 -11.72 5.29
C GLU A 92 -1.17 -12.75 4.20
N PRO A 93 -1.35 -12.42 2.90
CA PRO A 93 -0.86 -13.26 1.81
C PRO A 93 0.67 -13.17 1.70
N VAL A 94 1.28 -14.12 0.99
CA VAL A 94 2.73 -14.07 0.75
C VAL A 94 3.06 -12.87 -0.13
N LEU A 95 3.86 -11.95 0.40
CA LEU A 95 4.24 -10.72 -0.28
C LEU A 95 5.60 -10.85 -1.00
N LEU A 96 5.62 -10.52 -2.29
CA LEU A 96 6.82 -10.36 -3.10
C LEU A 96 6.97 -8.89 -3.47
N MET A 97 7.85 -8.19 -2.77
CA MET A 97 8.15 -6.81 -3.12
C MET A 97 9.11 -6.76 -4.30
N THR A 98 8.66 -6.19 -5.41
CA THR A 98 9.57 -5.81 -6.49
C THR A 98 10.25 -4.52 -6.08
N GLY A 99 11.55 -4.56 -5.81
CA GLY A 99 12.35 -3.36 -5.62
C GLY A 99 12.38 -2.49 -6.88
N GLY A 100 12.74 -1.22 -6.70
CA GLY A 100 13.15 -0.31 -7.77
C GLY A 100 14.62 0.11 -7.56
N THR A 101 15.30 0.49 -8.64
CA THR A 101 16.68 1.04 -8.63
C THR A 101 16.76 2.38 -7.94
#